data_AF-A0AAN6X7H8-F1
#
_entry.id   AF-A0AAN6X7H8-F1
#
_cell.length_a   1.000
_cell.length_b   1.000
_cell.length_c   1.000
_cell.angle_alpha   90.00
_cell.angle_beta   90.00
_cell.angle_gamma   90.00
#
_symmetry.space_group_name_H-M   'P 1'
#
loop_
_entity.id
_entity.type
_entity.pdbx_description
1 polymer ?
#
loop_
_entity_poly.entity_id
_entity_poly.type
_entity_poly.pdbx_seq_one_letter_code
_entity_poly.pdbx_strand_id
1 'polypeptide(L)'
;MEAPSATSTRPANRPERPCDTCRKRKSKCAKAPGQDRCILCEFHDRACTYQDAHQQRRKRDVASPQTVDSATPPRKRSKATAEPPAPSLLDRTLGLHRTTHFKHIGSSSPQQEKLIDILHQVDGSGDCATETKFRRVAHHVTFLSRSDNDIRFDADVDQDLEEIEALMRPHGRGLVHLYFRIVHPSYPILNEDVFLEKYERSYTEFSPPLLAAVYLLAMDWWEFDRILSSHSQPDANALSRLATKALIGDIQRPKLSSVQAGLLLLQRMGGDSWVLASQVVALGEELGLHLDCTDWDIPDWEKGLRRRLAWALLMQDKWGSLIHGRPSHISLANWRLSAITLDDFPGSAVDDDETEGSSEVEQGRLLFIHLTRLTMIMIQALESLYGPDDTVIQDIVKSQGVQGLLELVKPLVVQLKAWAHSLPAALRMHNVKTRKLCSNGYLHLSYFVTEIIIHRHIVGNLDAAPLPLLTLCRDAGRARLERAIAFVDGLKPEHLQAFWWFAAPKCLAYIRTYGGLLWATSATPEEAGFYRKKLQDFRWGLKVRAKGVGFVTAALKEMEESLSEIDMSRGPIMTGAGDGESLFGEIRRSGDDTDEAFNVSEDQEFHPSLLGPGLVEISECGVDYFLSGAVEPLG
;
A
#
# COMPACT_ATOMS: atom_id res chain seq x y z
N MET A 1 -52.16 52.81 22.74
CA MET A 1 -51.75 52.45 21.36
C MET A 1 -50.64 53.42 20.97
N GLU A 2 -49.40 52.98 21.19
CA GLU A 2 -48.18 53.71 20.86
C GLU A 2 -47.80 53.55 19.39
N ALA A 3 -46.91 54.46 18.97
CA ALA A 3 -46.05 54.49 17.77
C ALA A 3 -46.55 55.27 16.52
N PRO A 4 -45.86 56.38 16.17
CA PRO A 4 -45.82 56.92 14.82
C PRO A 4 -44.67 56.30 14.01
N SER A 5 -44.90 56.15 12.71
CA SER A 5 -43.95 55.66 11.72
C SER A 5 -43.07 56.80 11.19
N ALA A 6 -41.74 56.67 11.29
CA ALA A 6 -40.77 57.44 10.52
C ALA A 6 -39.57 56.55 10.17
N THR A 7 -39.51 56.08 8.92
CA THR A 7 -38.34 55.37 8.36
C THR A 7 -37.57 56.29 7.42
N SER A 8 -36.38 56.68 7.88
CA SER A 8 -35.34 57.37 7.11
C SER A 8 -34.59 56.35 6.24
N THR A 9 -34.64 56.52 4.92
CA THR A 9 -33.87 55.75 3.93
C THR A 9 -32.40 56.18 3.89
N ARG A 10 -31.47 55.24 4.09
CA ARG A 10 -30.01 55.43 3.87
C ARG A 10 -29.65 55.27 2.38
N PRO A 11 -28.72 56.07 1.81
CA PRO A 11 -28.28 55.89 0.44
C PRO A 11 -27.27 54.74 0.30
N ALA A 12 -27.41 53.95 -0.77
CA ALA A 12 -26.54 52.85 -1.13
C ALA A 12 -25.18 53.35 -1.64
N ASN A 13 -24.09 52.80 -1.09
CA ASN A 13 -22.72 53.21 -1.34
C ASN A 13 -22.19 52.61 -2.67
N ARG A 14 -21.72 53.47 -3.59
CA ARG A 14 -21.14 53.09 -4.89
C ARG A 14 -19.71 52.56 -4.65
N PRO A 15 -19.24 51.49 -5.32
CA PRO A 15 -17.91 50.95 -5.06
C PRO A 15 -16.82 51.92 -5.55
N GLU A 16 -16.07 52.50 -4.61
CA GLU A 16 -14.92 53.36 -4.89
C GLU A 16 -13.72 52.54 -5.40
N ARG A 17 -12.94 53.14 -6.31
CA ARG A 17 -11.68 52.57 -6.81
C ARG A 17 -10.76 52.23 -5.61
N PRO A 18 -10.12 51.05 -5.55
CA PRO A 18 -9.11 50.76 -4.54
C PRO A 18 -7.82 51.54 -4.80
N CYS A 19 -7.11 51.95 -3.73
CA CYS A 19 -5.83 52.65 -3.84
C CYS A 19 -4.74 51.74 -4.43
N ASP A 20 -3.66 52.33 -4.92
CA ASP A 20 -2.59 51.62 -5.63
C ASP A 20 -1.93 50.53 -4.75
N THR A 21 -1.81 50.78 -3.44
CA THR A 21 -1.27 49.82 -2.46
C THR A 21 -2.20 48.61 -2.25
N CYS A 22 -3.50 48.84 -2.07
CA CYS A 22 -4.49 47.75 -1.94
C CYS A 22 -4.64 46.97 -3.24
N ARG A 23 -4.52 47.64 -4.40
CA ARG A 23 -4.53 47.01 -5.72
C ARG A 23 -3.32 46.09 -5.92
N LYS A 24 -2.11 46.54 -5.57
CA LYS A 24 -0.88 45.71 -5.65
C LYS A 24 -0.94 44.48 -4.74
N ARG A 25 -1.63 44.59 -3.59
CA ARG A 25 -1.78 43.51 -2.61
C ARG A 25 -3.03 42.63 -2.80
N LYS A 26 -3.90 42.93 -3.78
CA LYS A 26 -5.20 42.28 -3.99
C LYS A 26 -6.09 42.23 -2.72
N SER A 27 -5.99 43.25 -1.86
CA SER A 27 -6.74 43.35 -0.59
C SER A 27 -7.89 44.34 -0.68
N LYS A 28 -8.97 44.13 0.09
CA LYS A 28 -10.16 45.00 0.08
C LYS A 28 -9.81 46.41 0.61
N CYS A 29 -10.03 47.43 -0.20
CA CYS A 29 -9.78 48.83 0.17
C CYS A 29 -11.06 49.43 0.78
N ALA A 30 -11.05 49.73 2.08
CA ALA A 30 -12.16 50.37 2.79
C ALA A 30 -11.70 51.70 3.41
N LYS A 31 -12.48 52.75 3.21
CA LYS A 31 -12.21 54.12 3.67
C LYS A 31 -13.28 54.50 4.71
N ALA A 32 -12.87 55.02 5.88
CA ALA A 32 -13.81 55.54 6.85
C ALA A 32 -14.37 56.90 6.39
N PRO A 33 -15.65 57.22 6.66
CA PRO A 33 -16.23 58.50 6.24
C PRO A 33 -15.47 59.67 6.88
N GLY A 34 -14.87 60.54 6.05
CA GLY A 34 -14.15 61.75 6.48
C GLY A 34 -12.63 61.63 6.61
N GLN A 35 -12.03 60.46 6.37
CA GLN A 35 -10.57 60.29 6.30
C GLN A 35 -10.09 60.23 4.86
N ASP A 36 -8.85 60.66 4.55
CA ASP A 36 -8.28 60.56 3.20
C ASP A 36 -7.48 59.28 2.91
N ARG A 37 -7.09 58.54 3.97
CA ARG A 37 -6.37 57.26 3.88
C ARG A 37 -7.35 56.09 4.07
N CYS A 38 -7.12 54.97 3.40
CA CYS A 38 -7.88 53.74 3.67
C CYS A 38 -7.36 53.05 4.94
N ILE A 39 -8.22 52.29 5.62
CA ILE A 39 -7.92 51.63 6.91
C ILE A 39 -6.64 50.79 6.84
N LEU A 40 -6.43 50.11 5.71
CA LEU A 40 -5.26 49.27 5.51
C LEU A 40 -3.96 50.09 5.33
N CYS A 41 -4.04 51.25 4.68
CA CYS A 41 -2.89 52.15 4.52
C CYS A 41 -2.60 52.94 5.80
N GLU A 42 -3.62 53.20 6.63
CA GLU A 42 -3.47 53.78 7.97
C GLU A 42 -2.80 52.78 8.92
N PHE A 43 -3.28 51.53 8.97
CA PHE A 43 -2.72 50.49 9.83
C PHE A 43 -1.24 50.17 9.53
N HIS A 44 -0.84 50.19 8.26
CA HIS A 44 0.54 49.91 7.84
C HIS A 44 1.43 51.15 7.71
N ASP A 45 0.90 52.33 8.08
CA ASP A 45 1.49 53.65 7.90
C ASP A 45 2.16 53.86 6.52
N ARG A 46 1.40 53.61 5.45
CA ARG A 46 1.85 53.81 4.05
C ARG A 46 1.03 54.88 3.34
N ALA A 47 1.62 55.51 2.33
CA ALA A 47 0.91 56.49 1.51
C ALA A 47 -0.25 55.81 0.73
N CYS A 48 -1.42 56.45 0.75
CA CYS A 48 -2.61 55.98 0.04
C CYS A 48 -2.78 56.79 -1.27
N THR A 49 -2.18 56.32 -2.37
CA THR A 49 -2.17 57.00 -3.67
C THR A 49 -3.10 56.34 -4.70
N TYR A 50 -3.49 57.12 -5.72
CA TYR A 50 -4.37 56.70 -6.83
C TYR A 50 -3.79 57.07 -8.21
N GLN A 51 -2.46 57.19 -8.29
CA GLN A 51 -1.74 57.81 -9.40
C GLN A 51 -1.44 56.82 -10.55
N ASP A 52 -1.53 55.50 -10.33
CA ASP A 52 -1.26 54.51 -11.38
C ASP A 52 -2.44 54.39 -12.38
N ALA A 53 -2.36 55.09 -13.52
CA ALA A 53 -3.28 54.95 -14.66
C ALA A 53 -2.92 53.74 -15.55
N HIS A 54 -3.92 53.08 -16.15
CA HIS A 54 -3.78 51.91 -17.01
C HIS A 54 -2.73 52.10 -18.12
N GLN A 55 -1.67 51.28 -18.14
CA GLN A 55 -0.84 51.11 -19.34
C GLN A 55 -1.65 50.39 -20.43
N GLN A 56 -2.07 51.12 -21.46
CA GLN A 56 -2.63 50.54 -22.68
C GLN A 56 -1.49 50.04 -23.58
N ARG A 57 -1.59 48.78 -24.04
CA ARG A 57 -0.71 48.17 -25.03
C ARG A 57 -0.68 49.02 -26.32
N ARG A 58 0.52 49.47 -26.73
CA ARG A 58 0.76 50.11 -28.04
C ARG A 58 0.47 49.12 -29.18
N LYS A 59 -0.31 49.54 -30.17
CA LYS A 59 -0.47 48.88 -31.49
C LYS A 59 0.13 49.78 -32.57
N ARG A 60 0.89 49.18 -33.51
CA ARG A 60 1.53 49.80 -34.69
C ARG A 60 0.51 50.22 -35.75
N ASP A 61 0.85 51.32 -36.44
CA ASP A 61 0.14 51.95 -37.56
C ASP A 61 0.12 51.12 -38.86
N VAL A 62 -0.86 51.41 -39.74
CA VAL A 62 -0.78 51.69 -41.21
C VAL A 62 -2.20 52.03 -41.75
N ALA A 63 -2.26 52.83 -42.82
CA ALA A 63 -3.24 53.87 -43.17
C ALA A 63 -4.46 53.52 -44.08
N SER A 64 -5.60 54.22 -43.84
CA SER A 64 -6.60 54.94 -44.71
C SER A 64 -6.97 54.53 -46.17
N PRO A 65 -8.10 55.04 -46.78
CA PRO A 65 -9.34 55.65 -46.24
C PRO A 65 -10.70 55.39 -47.00
N GLN A 66 -11.80 55.93 -46.45
CA GLN A 66 -13.15 56.30 -47.01
C GLN A 66 -14.17 55.16 -47.24
N THR A 67 -15.47 55.23 -46.88
CA THR A 67 -16.50 56.28 -47.08
C THR A 67 -17.65 56.26 -46.03
N VAL A 68 -18.29 57.43 -45.86
CA VAL A 68 -19.66 57.78 -45.38
C VAL A 68 -20.77 56.79 -45.84
N ASP A 69 -21.97 56.61 -45.24
CA ASP A 69 -22.83 57.43 -44.38
C ASP A 69 -24.01 56.57 -43.80
N SER A 70 -24.80 57.15 -42.89
CA SER A 70 -26.22 56.85 -42.55
C SER A 70 -26.60 55.84 -41.44
N ALA A 71 -27.68 56.22 -40.74
CA ALA A 71 -28.01 55.95 -39.34
C ALA A 71 -29.24 55.02 -39.13
N THR A 72 -29.34 54.37 -37.95
CA THR A 72 -30.61 53.92 -37.27
C THR A 72 -30.31 53.35 -35.84
N PRO A 73 -31.30 53.22 -34.92
CA PRO A 73 -31.19 53.49 -33.47
C PRO A 73 -30.83 52.25 -32.59
N PRO A 74 -30.56 52.40 -31.27
CA PRO A 74 -29.83 51.39 -30.51
C PRO A 74 -30.71 50.22 -30.06
N ARG A 75 -30.31 49.00 -30.45
CA ARG A 75 -30.83 47.74 -29.93
C ARG A 75 -30.03 47.33 -28.68
N LYS A 76 -30.76 46.90 -27.65
CA LYS A 76 -30.30 46.47 -26.32
C LYS A 76 -29.02 45.62 -26.37
N ARG A 77 -27.95 46.10 -25.71
CA ARG A 77 -26.67 45.40 -25.61
C ARG A 77 -26.75 44.31 -24.54
N SER A 78 -26.49 43.09 -24.99
CA SER A 78 -26.32 41.85 -24.26
C SER A 78 -25.33 41.98 -23.09
N LYS A 79 -25.61 41.24 -22.01
CA LYS A 79 -24.70 41.01 -20.88
C LYS A 79 -23.38 40.46 -21.43
N ALA A 80 -22.28 41.17 -21.20
CA ALA A 80 -20.94 40.64 -21.38
C ALA A 80 -20.74 39.48 -20.40
N THR A 81 -20.49 38.30 -20.96
CA THR A 81 -20.01 37.11 -20.27
C THR A 81 -18.70 37.44 -19.56
N ALA A 82 -18.65 37.16 -18.27
CA ALA A 82 -17.41 37.20 -17.50
C ALA A 82 -16.47 36.11 -18.04
N GLU A 83 -15.19 36.44 -18.26
CA GLU A 83 -14.16 35.44 -18.51
C GLU A 83 -14.15 34.43 -17.34
N PRO A 84 -14.08 33.12 -17.62
CA PRO A 84 -14.04 32.11 -16.57
C PRO A 84 -12.77 32.27 -15.73
N PRO A 85 -12.84 32.03 -14.40
CA PRO A 85 -11.67 32.05 -13.55
C PRO A 85 -10.64 31.00 -14.01
N ALA A 86 -9.36 31.27 -13.79
CA ALA A 86 -8.30 30.31 -14.08
C ALA A 86 -8.59 28.96 -13.39
N PRO A 87 -8.43 27.81 -14.08
CA PRO A 87 -8.77 26.51 -13.52
C PRO A 87 -7.95 26.23 -12.25
N SER A 88 -8.62 25.76 -11.21
CA SER A 88 -7.99 25.35 -9.96
C SER A 88 -7.04 24.18 -10.22
N LEU A 89 -5.93 24.09 -9.48
CA LEU A 89 -5.03 22.92 -9.53
C LEU A 89 -5.77 21.59 -9.24
N LEU A 90 -6.90 21.66 -8.53
CA LEU A 90 -7.77 20.52 -8.22
C LEU A 90 -8.61 20.08 -9.43
N ASP A 91 -8.94 20.99 -10.37
CA ASP A 91 -9.79 20.69 -11.52
C ASP A 91 -9.09 19.74 -12.50
N ARG A 92 -7.76 19.79 -12.53
CA ARG A 92 -6.90 18.90 -13.34
C ARG A 92 -6.64 17.54 -12.67
N THR A 93 -7.18 17.25 -11.50
CA THR A 93 -7.01 15.94 -10.86
C THR A 93 -8.02 14.93 -11.34
N LEU A 94 -7.71 13.63 -11.33
CA LEU A 94 -8.71 12.58 -11.59
C LEU A 94 -9.29 12.03 -10.28
N GLY A 95 -8.62 12.21 -9.15
CA GLY A 95 -8.95 11.55 -7.89
C GLY A 95 -9.57 12.42 -6.79
N LEU A 96 -9.55 13.76 -6.90
CA LEU A 96 -9.95 14.67 -5.81
C LEU A 96 -11.28 15.41 -6.03
N HIS A 97 -12.03 15.04 -7.07
CA HIS A 97 -13.33 15.66 -7.34
C HIS A 97 -14.39 15.28 -6.30
N ARG A 98 -15.11 16.29 -5.78
CA ARG A 98 -16.12 16.07 -4.73
C ARG A 98 -17.40 15.45 -5.26
N THR A 99 -17.86 15.91 -6.41
CA THR A 99 -19.18 15.58 -6.97
C THR A 99 -19.11 14.68 -8.19
N THR A 100 -17.90 14.26 -8.56
CA THR A 100 -17.62 13.55 -9.81
C THR A 100 -16.61 12.45 -9.52
N HIS A 101 -16.82 11.28 -10.11
CA HIS A 101 -15.83 10.20 -10.13
C HIS A 101 -15.50 9.78 -11.56
N PHE A 102 -14.31 9.21 -11.73
CA PHE A 102 -13.77 8.83 -13.02
C PHE A 102 -13.57 7.32 -13.09
N LYS A 103 -14.04 6.70 -14.17
CA LYS A 103 -13.89 5.25 -14.43
C LYS A 103 -13.07 5.03 -15.68
N HIS A 104 -12.01 4.24 -15.58
CA HIS A 104 -11.16 3.89 -16.72
C HIS A 104 -11.94 3.11 -17.78
N ILE A 105 -11.75 3.47 -19.05
CA ILE A 105 -12.33 2.76 -20.19
C ILE A 105 -11.25 1.86 -20.80
N GLY A 106 -11.38 0.56 -20.58
CA GLY A 106 -10.47 -0.43 -21.17
C GLY A 106 -10.53 -0.49 -22.69
N SER A 107 -9.44 -0.95 -23.32
CA SER A 107 -9.31 -1.04 -24.79
C SER A 107 -10.32 -1.99 -25.46
N SER A 108 -10.81 -2.99 -24.72
CA SER A 108 -11.86 -3.92 -25.15
C SER A 108 -13.28 -3.36 -24.98
N SER A 109 -13.43 -2.14 -24.45
CA SER A 109 -14.72 -1.50 -24.25
C SER A 109 -15.45 -1.22 -25.58
N PRO A 110 -16.79 -1.31 -25.62
CA PRO A 110 -17.57 -0.84 -26.76
C PRO A 110 -17.36 0.66 -27.05
N GLN A 111 -16.90 1.46 -26.08
CA GLN A 111 -16.50 2.84 -26.30
C GLN A 111 -15.10 2.92 -26.92
N GLN A 112 -15.01 2.61 -28.22
CA GLN A 112 -13.75 2.65 -28.97
C GLN A 112 -13.15 4.06 -29.02
N GLU A 113 -11.83 4.14 -28.95
CA GLU A 113 -11.07 5.41 -28.90
C GLU A 113 -11.39 6.35 -30.08
N LYS A 114 -11.44 5.82 -31.31
CA LYS A 114 -11.77 6.60 -32.51
C LYS A 114 -13.18 7.21 -32.46
N LEU A 115 -14.13 6.55 -31.79
CA LEU A 115 -15.48 7.09 -31.62
C LEU A 115 -15.50 8.22 -30.60
N ILE A 116 -14.70 8.10 -29.53
CA ILE A 116 -14.52 9.15 -28.53
C ILE A 116 -13.86 10.38 -29.16
N ASP A 117 -12.88 10.18 -30.05
CA ASP A 117 -12.22 11.29 -30.77
C ASP A 117 -13.19 12.09 -31.65
N ILE A 118 -14.14 11.42 -32.32
CA ILE A 118 -15.20 12.09 -33.07
C ILE A 118 -16.06 12.93 -32.13
N LEU A 119 -16.44 12.40 -30.96
CA LEU A 119 -17.23 13.15 -29.98
C LEU A 119 -16.49 14.41 -29.49
N HIS A 120 -15.19 14.29 -29.20
CA HIS A 120 -14.38 15.44 -28.80
C HIS A 120 -14.23 16.50 -29.92
N GLN A 121 -14.19 16.09 -31.19
CA GLN A 121 -14.15 17.03 -32.32
C GLN A 121 -15.47 17.80 -32.49
N VAL A 122 -16.61 17.18 -32.17
CA VAL A 122 -17.93 17.81 -32.23
C VAL A 122 -18.10 18.87 -31.12
N ASP A 123 -17.66 18.56 -29.90
CA ASP A 123 -17.74 19.48 -28.75
C ASP A 123 -16.86 20.73 -28.92
N GLY A 124 -15.78 20.66 -29.71
CA GLY A 124 -14.90 21.81 -29.98
C GLY A 124 -15.48 22.91 -30.87
N SER A 125 -16.71 22.74 -31.40
CA SER A 125 -17.32 23.65 -32.38
C SER A 125 -18.44 24.55 -31.84
N GLY A 126 -18.75 24.53 -30.54
CA GLY A 126 -19.78 25.38 -29.95
C GLY A 126 -19.52 25.77 -28.49
N ASP A 127 -19.69 27.05 -28.18
CA ASP A 127 -19.76 27.60 -26.81
C ASP A 127 -20.63 26.72 -25.89
N CYS A 128 -20.04 26.00 -24.91
CA CYS A 128 -20.52 25.88 -23.53
C CYS A 128 -19.59 24.98 -22.71
N ALA A 129 -19.28 25.40 -21.49
CA ALA A 129 -18.55 24.66 -20.47
C ALA A 129 -19.37 23.49 -19.89
N THR A 130 -19.67 22.47 -20.69
CA THR A 130 -20.19 21.19 -20.21
C THR A 130 -19.04 20.22 -20.06
N GLU A 131 -18.84 19.72 -18.83
CA GLU A 131 -17.91 18.64 -18.50
C GLU A 131 -18.02 17.54 -19.56
N THR A 132 -16.97 17.36 -20.36
CA THR A 132 -16.96 16.29 -21.35
C THR A 132 -17.10 14.97 -20.62
N LYS A 133 -18.12 14.19 -20.97
CA LYS A 133 -18.39 12.85 -20.41
C LYS A 133 -17.14 11.95 -20.44
N PHE A 134 -16.23 12.20 -21.38
CA PHE A 134 -14.96 11.54 -21.51
C PHE A 134 -13.82 12.50 -21.16
N ARG A 135 -12.83 11.99 -20.44
CA ARG A 135 -11.60 12.70 -20.10
C ARG A 135 -10.40 11.89 -20.56
N ARG A 136 -9.76 12.34 -21.64
CA ARG A 136 -8.52 11.77 -22.15
C ARG A 136 -7.34 12.32 -21.38
N VAL A 137 -6.50 11.45 -20.83
CA VAL A 137 -5.29 11.86 -20.08
C VAL A 137 -4.00 11.41 -20.74
N ALA A 138 -4.05 10.47 -21.70
CA ALA A 138 -2.90 10.11 -22.53
C ALA A 138 -3.36 9.59 -23.90
N HIS A 139 -2.41 9.26 -24.79
CA HIS A 139 -2.71 8.79 -26.14
C HIS A 139 -3.58 7.52 -26.15
N HIS A 140 -3.58 6.66 -25.12
CA HIS A 140 -4.47 5.47 -25.10
C HIS A 140 -5.20 5.30 -23.77
N VAL A 141 -5.38 6.40 -23.03
CA VAL A 141 -6.00 6.35 -21.70
C VAL A 141 -7.10 7.38 -21.62
N THR A 142 -8.33 6.89 -21.48
CA THR A 142 -9.54 7.70 -21.36
C THR A 142 -10.35 7.25 -20.16
N PHE A 143 -10.90 8.22 -19.44
CA PHE A 143 -11.79 8.02 -18.32
C PHE A 143 -13.20 8.50 -18.64
N LEU A 144 -14.20 7.78 -18.16
CA LEU A 144 -15.59 8.20 -18.13
C LEU A 144 -15.83 9.03 -16.87
N SER A 145 -16.20 10.29 -17.04
CA SER A 145 -16.67 11.16 -15.96
C SER A 145 -18.14 10.84 -15.64
N ARG A 146 -18.47 10.72 -14.35
CA ARG A 146 -19.84 10.51 -13.86
C ARG A 146 -20.11 11.41 -12.67
N SER A 147 -21.29 12.02 -12.66
CA SER A 147 -21.79 12.77 -11.51
C SER A 147 -22.16 11.82 -10.39
N ASP A 148 -21.75 12.14 -9.17
CA ASP A 148 -22.08 11.38 -7.97
C ASP A 148 -23.59 11.43 -7.66
N ASN A 149 -24.26 12.51 -8.08
CA ASN A 149 -25.71 12.71 -7.93
C ASN A 149 -26.54 11.72 -8.75
N ASP A 150 -25.97 11.15 -9.83
CA ASP A 150 -26.70 10.23 -10.71
C ASP A 150 -26.84 8.81 -10.11
N ILE A 151 -26.10 8.50 -9.05
CA ILE A 151 -26.09 7.19 -8.40
C ILE A 151 -27.08 7.22 -7.23
N ARG A 152 -28.16 6.46 -7.34
CA ARG A 152 -29.33 6.42 -6.42
C ARG A 152 -29.08 5.73 -5.06
N PHE A 153 -27.89 5.85 -4.47
CA PHE A 153 -27.63 5.31 -3.13
C PHE A 153 -27.65 6.42 -2.07
N ASP A 154 -28.50 6.18 -1.06
CA ASP A 154 -28.91 7.02 0.07
C ASP A 154 -27.85 7.04 1.20
N ALA A 155 -26.56 6.91 0.86
CA ALA A 155 -25.50 7.10 1.83
C ALA A 155 -25.34 8.61 2.05
N ASP A 156 -25.92 9.11 3.15
CA ASP A 156 -25.71 10.47 3.59
C ASP A 156 -24.26 10.59 4.12
N VAL A 157 -23.37 10.99 3.22
CA VAL A 157 -21.94 11.18 3.46
C VAL A 157 -21.71 12.11 4.66
N ASP A 158 -22.53 13.15 4.78
CA ASP A 158 -22.41 14.13 5.86
C ASP A 158 -22.83 13.51 7.20
N GLN A 159 -23.89 12.70 7.20
CA GLN A 159 -24.33 11.95 8.39
C GLN A 159 -23.28 10.93 8.85
N ASP A 160 -22.71 10.14 7.92
CA ASP A 160 -21.67 9.16 8.25
C ASP A 160 -20.41 9.86 8.82
N LEU A 161 -20.03 11.02 8.27
CA LEU A 161 -18.93 11.83 8.78
C LEU A 161 -19.20 12.39 10.18
N GLU A 162 -20.42 12.88 10.45
CA GLU A 162 -20.78 13.35 11.80
C GLU A 162 -20.79 12.19 12.80
N GLU A 163 -21.26 11.00 12.43
CA GLU A 163 -21.20 9.82 13.31
C GLU A 163 -19.77 9.43 13.64
N ILE A 164 -18.87 9.43 12.66
CA ILE A 164 -17.44 9.17 12.84
C ILE A 164 -16.80 10.22 13.76
N GLU A 165 -17.05 11.51 13.48
CA GLU A 165 -16.45 12.60 14.23
C GLU A 165 -17.02 12.69 15.65
N ALA A 166 -18.33 12.46 15.83
CA ALA A 166 -18.97 12.44 17.14
C ALA A 166 -18.41 11.33 18.04
N LEU A 167 -18.04 10.17 17.47
CA LEU A 167 -17.41 9.09 18.22
C LEU A 167 -15.98 9.45 18.68
N MET A 168 -15.27 10.27 17.90
CA MET A 168 -13.87 10.64 18.17
C MET A 168 -13.70 11.96 18.91
N ARG A 169 -14.70 12.84 18.94
CA ARG A 169 -14.61 14.17 19.58
C ARG A 169 -14.27 14.04 21.08
N PRO A 170 -13.31 14.82 21.61
CA PRO A 170 -12.52 15.89 20.98
C PRO A 170 -11.14 15.45 20.43
N HIS A 171 -10.91 14.15 20.28
CA HIS A 171 -9.59 13.54 20.05
C HIS A 171 -9.16 13.47 18.57
N GLY A 172 -10.05 13.79 17.61
CA GLY A 172 -9.79 13.64 16.17
C GLY A 172 -8.46 14.24 15.70
N ARG A 173 -8.16 15.49 16.09
CA ARG A 173 -6.89 16.16 15.70
C ARG A 173 -5.65 15.43 16.20
N GLY A 174 -5.68 14.93 17.44
CA GLY A 174 -4.57 14.16 18.01
C GLY A 174 -4.34 12.84 17.27
N LEU A 175 -5.42 12.18 16.86
CA LEU A 175 -5.35 10.95 16.05
C LEU A 175 -4.78 11.22 14.65
N VAL A 176 -5.20 12.29 13.96
CA VAL A 176 -4.61 12.67 12.67
C VAL A 176 -3.10 12.90 12.82
N HIS A 177 -2.68 13.63 13.85
CA HIS A 177 -1.27 13.88 14.12
C HIS A 177 -0.49 12.59 14.39
N LEU A 178 -1.04 11.68 15.21
CA LEU A 178 -0.43 10.37 15.46
C LEU A 178 -0.24 9.53 14.20
N TYR A 179 -1.24 9.52 13.30
CA TYR A 179 -1.15 8.80 12.04
C TYR A 179 0.04 9.26 11.19
N PHE A 180 0.15 10.59 10.97
CA PHE A 180 1.23 11.15 10.15
C PHE A 180 2.60 11.05 10.82
N ARG A 181 2.64 11.05 12.16
CA ARG A 181 3.89 10.92 12.91
C ARG A 181 4.47 9.50 12.93
N ILE A 182 3.63 8.46 12.94
CA ILE A 182 4.07 7.08 13.22
C ILE A 182 3.86 6.14 12.03
N VAL A 183 2.67 6.17 11.41
CA VAL A 183 2.25 5.20 10.39
C VAL A 183 2.65 5.65 8.99
N HIS A 184 2.26 6.88 8.63
CA HIS A 184 2.48 7.42 7.29
C HIS A 184 3.94 7.38 6.82
N PRO A 185 4.97 7.64 7.66
CA PRO A 185 6.36 7.61 7.21
C PRO A 185 6.73 6.29 6.53
N SER A 186 6.25 5.17 7.07
CA SER A 186 6.56 3.81 6.61
C SER A 186 5.52 3.23 5.64
N TYR A 187 4.30 3.81 5.61
CA TYR A 187 3.24 3.46 4.67
C TYR A 187 2.60 4.71 4.03
N PRO A 188 3.35 5.46 3.20
CA PRO A 188 3.00 6.82 2.76
C PRO A 188 2.02 6.82 1.58
N ILE A 189 0.84 6.24 1.77
CA ILE A 189 -0.20 6.17 0.72
C ILE A 189 -1.12 7.41 0.67
N LEU A 190 -0.88 8.40 1.54
CA LEU A 190 -1.57 9.70 1.54
C LEU A 190 -0.60 10.84 1.18
N ASN A 191 -1.15 12.00 0.82
CA ASN A 191 -0.39 13.25 0.76
C ASN A 191 -0.66 14.03 2.06
N GLU A 192 0.38 14.21 2.88
CA GLU A 192 0.27 14.81 4.21
C GLU A 192 -0.19 16.26 4.16
N ASP A 193 0.49 17.12 3.40
CA ASP A 193 0.14 18.54 3.28
C ASP A 193 -1.31 18.75 2.87
N VAL A 194 -1.75 18.03 1.83
CA VAL A 194 -3.13 18.11 1.32
C VAL A 194 -4.13 17.58 2.34
N PHE A 195 -3.79 16.54 3.09
CA PHE A 195 -4.66 16.00 4.12
C PHE A 195 -4.81 16.98 5.29
N LEU A 196 -3.70 17.48 5.82
CA LEU A 196 -3.72 18.40 6.96
C LEU A 196 -4.43 19.72 6.61
N GLU A 197 -4.18 20.29 5.42
CA GLU A 197 -4.89 21.49 4.95
C GLU A 197 -6.41 21.27 4.89
N LYS A 198 -6.86 20.13 4.35
CA LYS A 198 -8.29 19.78 4.31
C LYS A 198 -8.89 19.62 5.69
N TYR A 199 -8.16 18.97 6.60
CA TYR A 199 -8.63 18.70 7.95
C TYR A 199 -8.79 19.98 8.78
N GLU A 200 -7.84 20.91 8.68
CA GLU A 200 -7.93 22.22 9.33
C GLU A 200 -9.08 23.09 8.78
N ARG A 201 -9.46 22.88 7.51
CA ARG A 201 -10.63 23.54 6.93
C ARG A 201 -11.94 22.95 7.42
N SER A 202 -12.13 21.63 7.28
CA SER A 202 -13.28 20.89 7.79
C SER A 202 -13.11 19.39 7.59
N TYR A 203 -13.52 18.57 8.57
CA TYR A 203 -13.64 17.11 8.39
C TYR A 203 -14.67 16.72 7.33
N THR A 204 -15.61 17.63 6.99
CA THR A 204 -16.60 17.39 5.94
C THR A 204 -16.03 17.34 4.52
N GLU A 205 -14.73 17.64 4.35
CA GLU A 205 -14.06 17.53 3.05
C GLU A 205 -13.57 16.11 2.71
N PHE A 206 -13.73 15.16 3.63
CA PHE A 206 -13.18 13.81 3.50
C PHE A 206 -14.22 12.78 3.05
N SER A 207 -13.73 11.70 2.45
CA SER A 207 -14.51 10.47 2.33
C SER A 207 -14.60 9.83 3.74
N PRO A 208 -15.81 9.49 4.22
CA PRO A 208 -16.01 8.91 5.54
C PRO A 208 -15.13 7.67 5.83
N PRO A 209 -15.01 6.67 4.94
CA PRO A 209 -14.16 5.51 5.23
C PRO A 209 -12.68 5.87 5.32
N LEU A 210 -12.21 6.89 4.61
CA LEU A 210 -10.81 7.33 4.71
C LEU A 210 -10.51 7.97 6.07
N LEU A 211 -11.37 8.89 6.52
CA LEU A 211 -11.20 9.54 7.81
C LEU A 211 -11.27 8.53 8.95
N ALA A 212 -12.25 7.62 8.92
CA ALA A 212 -12.38 6.55 9.89
C ALA A 212 -11.16 5.62 9.88
N ALA A 213 -10.62 5.25 8.71
CA ALA A 213 -9.44 4.39 8.62
C ALA A 213 -8.18 5.05 9.23
N VAL A 214 -8.00 6.35 9.02
CA VAL A 214 -6.90 7.13 9.63
C VAL A 214 -7.02 7.13 11.16
N TYR A 215 -8.21 7.43 11.69
CA TYR A 215 -8.49 7.38 13.13
C TYR A 215 -8.25 5.98 13.69
N LEU A 216 -8.77 4.94 13.03
CA LEU A 216 -8.64 3.55 13.44
C LEU A 216 -7.18 3.11 13.54
N LEU A 217 -6.34 3.45 12.57
CA LEU A 217 -4.91 3.12 12.67
C LEU A 217 -4.26 3.91 13.80
N ALA A 218 -4.44 5.23 13.86
CA ALA A 218 -3.83 6.08 14.88
C ALA A 218 -4.16 5.65 16.33
N MET A 219 -5.34 5.08 16.53
CA MET A 219 -5.78 4.55 17.83
C MET A 219 -4.82 3.51 18.41
N ASP A 220 -4.09 2.74 17.59
CA ASP A 220 -3.12 1.75 18.08
C ASP A 220 -1.90 2.42 18.77
N TRP A 221 -1.69 3.73 18.55
CA TRP A 221 -0.62 4.54 19.16
C TRP A 221 -1.15 5.59 20.13
N TRP A 222 -2.35 5.38 20.70
CA TRP A 222 -3.00 6.29 21.65
C TRP A 222 -2.07 6.76 22.79
N GLU A 223 -1.23 5.85 23.30
CA GLU A 223 -0.31 6.11 24.42
C GLU A 223 0.86 7.04 24.06
N PHE A 224 1.15 7.24 22.77
CA PHE A 224 2.24 8.09 22.31
C PHE A 224 1.87 9.58 22.29
N ASP A 225 0.59 9.93 22.49
CA ASP A 225 0.17 11.31 22.67
C ASP A 225 -0.17 11.57 24.15
N ARG A 226 0.47 12.57 24.75
CA ARG A 226 0.32 12.86 26.19
C ARG A 226 -1.09 13.26 26.59
N ILE A 227 -1.83 13.90 25.68
CA ILE A 227 -3.20 14.36 25.93
C ILE A 227 -4.15 13.18 25.72
N LEU A 228 -3.97 12.38 24.68
CA LEU A 228 -4.80 11.21 24.45
C LEU A 228 -4.61 10.16 25.56
N SER A 229 -3.36 9.89 25.95
CA SER A 229 -3.03 8.90 26.98
C SER A 229 -3.68 9.17 28.35
N SER A 230 -4.09 10.41 28.64
CA SER A 230 -4.81 10.75 29.87
C SER A 230 -6.32 10.48 29.82
N HIS A 231 -6.83 10.04 28.66
CA HIS A 231 -8.25 9.77 28.42
C HIS A 231 -8.46 8.30 28.03
N SER A 232 -9.67 7.79 28.28
CA SER A 232 -10.05 6.46 27.81
C SER A 232 -10.22 6.45 26.30
N GLN A 233 -9.66 5.43 25.66
CA GLN A 233 -9.81 5.23 24.23
C GLN A 233 -11.29 4.99 23.84
N PRO A 234 -11.80 5.64 22.77
CA PRO A 234 -13.14 5.37 22.22
C PRO A 234 -13.31 3.94 21.68
N ASP A 235 -14.55 3.53 21.37
CA ASP A 235 -14.85 2.20 20.83
C ASP A 235 -14.34 2.02 19.38
N ALA A 236 -13.17 1.40 19.26
CA ALA A 236 -12.55 1.07 17.97
C ALA A 236 -13.39 0.11 17.10
N ASN A 237 -14.23 -0.75 17.71
CA ASN A 237 -15.09 -1.66 16.96
C ASN A 237 -16.28 -0.92 16.35
N ALA A 238 -16.87 0.04 17.07
CA ALA A 238 -17.90 0.91 16.53
C ALA A 238 -17.39 1.70 15.33
N LEU A 239 -16.22 2.31 15.45
CA LEU A 239 -15.59 3.04 14.35
C LEU A 239 -15.27 2.12 13.17
N SER A 240 -14.81 0.89 13.42
CA SER A 240 -14.55 -0.10 12.36
C SER A 240 -15.83 -0.49 11.61
N ARG A 241 -16.97 -0.61 12.29
CA ARG A 241 -18.26 -0.89 11.62
C ARG A 241 -18.70 0.27 10.72
N LEU A 242 -18.54 1.51 11.19
CA LEU A 242 -18.81 2.71 10.40
C LEU A 242 -17.91 2.79 9.16
N ALA A 243 -16.61 2.54 9.33
CA ALA A 243 -15.65 2.53 8.22
C ALA A 243 -16.03 1.51 7.14
N THR A 244 -16.36 0.27 7.54
CA THR A 244 -16.77 -0.79 6.59
C THR A 244 -18.08 -0.45 5.90
N LYS A 245 -19.09 0.04 6.64
CA LYS A 245 -20.38 0.49 6.07
C LYS A 245 -20.15 1.56 5.00
N ALA A 246 -19.38 2.60 5.33
CA ALA A 246 -19.13 3.71 4.43
C ALA A 246 -18.30 3.29 3.21
N LEU A 247 -17.31 2.40 3.39
CA LEU A 247 -16.51 1.88 2.27
C LEU A 247 -17.37 1.10 1.26
N ILE A 248 -18.31 0.28 1.74
CA ILE A 248 -19.24 -0.45 0.86
C ILE A 248 -20.08 0.53 0.02
N GLY A 249 -20.49 1.66 0.60
CA GLY A 249 -21.17 2.74 -0.14
C GLY A 249 -20.29 3.38 -1.21
N ASP A 250 -19.02 3.63 -0.89
CA ASP A 250 -18.04 4.27 -1.78
C ASP A 250 -17.66 3.40 -2.99
N ILE A 251 -17.86 2.08 -2.95
CA ILE A 251 -17.54 1.17 -4.08
C ILE A 251 -18.24 1.59 -5.39
N GLN A 252 -19.45 2.18 -5.30
CA GLN A 252 -20.19 2.63 -6.47
C GLN A 252 -19.66 3.94 -7.06
N ARG A 253 -18.91 4.71 -6.28
CA ARG A 253 -18.32 6.01 -6.63
C ARG A 253 -16.80 5.94 -6.38
N PRO A 254 -16.06 5.09 -7.11
CA PRO A 254 -14.66 4.83 -6.83
C PRO A 254 -13.84 6.12 -6.89
N LYS A 255 -13.11 6.42 -5.83
CA LYS A 255 -12.13 7.51 -5.74
C LYS A 255 -10.82 6.98 -5.19
N LEU A 256 -9.74 7.75 -5.35
CA LEU A 256 -8.45 7.40 -4.74
C LEU A 256 -8.58 7.24 -3.22
N SER A 257 -9.45 8.03 -2.57
CA SER A 257 -9.76 7.92 -1.15
C SER A 257 -10.37 6.57 -0.77
N SER A 258 -11.15 5.93 -1.64
CA SER A 258 -11.75 4.62 -1.39
C SER A 258 -10.68 3.53 -1.38
N VAL A 259 -9.72 3.58 -2.32
CA VAL A 259 -8.56 2.68 -2.34
C VAL A 259 -7.66 2.91 -1.13
N GLN A 260 -7.37 4.17 -0.80
CA GLN A 260 -6.60 4.54 0.38
C GLN A 260 -7.26 4.00 1.66
N ALA A 261 -8.56 4.24 1.85
CA ALA A 261 -9.31 3.74 2.99
C ALA A 261 -9.25 2.21 3.10
N GLY A 262 -9.51 1.51 1.99
CA GLY A 262 -9.45 0.05 1.96
C GLY A 262 -8.07 -0.51 2.31
N LEU A 263 -7.01 0.07 1.74
CA LEU A 263 -5.62 -0.31 2.05
C LEU A 263 -5.27 -0.06 3.52
N LEU A 264 -5.69 1.08 4.09
CA LEU A 264 -5.46 1.40 5.50
C LEU A 264 -6.24 0.47 6.44
N LEU A 265 -7.49 0.14 6.13
CA LEU A 265 -8.27 -0.84 6.89
C LEU A 265 -7.62 -2.23 6.86
N LEU A 266 -7.03 -2.62 5.73
CA LEU A 266 -6.27 -3.87 5.62
C LEU A 266 -4.97 -3.88 6.43
N GLN A 267 -4.43 -2.71 6.81
CA GLN A 267 -3.26 -2.63 7.72
C GLN A 267 -3.60 -2.82 9.19
N ARG A 268 -4.89 -2.77 9.55
CA ARG A 268 -5.31 -2.95 10.94
C ARG A 268 -5.01 -4.35 11.44
N MET A 269 -4.67 -4.45 12.70
CA MET A 269 -4.55 -5.73 13.38
C MET A 269 -5.88 -6.50 13.35
N GLY A 270 -5.89 -7.68 12.74
CA GLY A 270 -7.11 -8.48 12.52
C GLY A 270 -8.09 -7.91 11.48
N GLY A 271 -7.65 -6.91 10.71
CA GLY A 271 -8.37 -6.36 9.56
C GLY A 271 -7.99 -7.02 8.22
N ASP A 272 -7.11 -8.01 8.23
CA ASP A 272 -6.69 -8.75 7.04
C ASP A 272 -7.89 -9.51 6.45
N SER A 273 -8.37 -9.04 5.31
CA SER A 273 -9.52 -9.62 4.62
C SER A 273 -9.19 -9.80 3.16
N TRP A 274 -9.08 -11.06 2.75
CA TRP A 274 -8.86 -11.42 1.35
C TRP A 274 -9.96 -10.89 0.42
N VAL A 275 -11.22 -10.88 0.90
CA VAL A 275 -12.36 -10.35 0.14
C VAL A 275 -12.25 -8.84 -0.02
N LEU A 276 -11.89 -8.12 1.05
CA LEU A 276 -11.67 -6.68 0.95
C LEU A 276 -10.48 -6.36 0.04
N ALA A 277 -9.39 -7.14 0.11
CA ALA A 277 -8.26 -6.98 -0.79
C ALA A 277 -8.70 -7.10 -2.27
N SER A 278 -9.53 -8.09 -2.62
CA SER A 278 -10.05 -8.24 -3.98
C SER A 278 -10.91 -7.05 -4.43
N GLN A 279 -11.76 -6.53 -3.55
CA GLN A 279 -12.58 -5.34 -3.83
C GLN A 279 -11.71 -4.11 -4.07
N VAL A 280 -10.67 -3.92 -3.25
CA VAL A 280 -9.77 -2.75 -3.34
C VAL A 280 -8.87 -2.85 -4.59
N VAL A 281 -8.48 -4.05 -5.01
CA VAL A 281 -7.83 -4.30 -6.32
C VAL A 281 -8.76 -3.88 -7.46
N ALA A 282 -10.03 -4.32 -7.45
CA ALA A 282 -11.00 -3.95 -8.48
C ALA A 282 -11.25 -2.43 -8.53
N LEU A 283 -11.31 -1.75 -7.38
CA LEU A 283 -11.38 -0.28 -7.32
C LEU A 283 -10.13 0.36 -7.94
N GLY A 284 -8.95 -0.20 -7.68
CA GLY A 284 -7.71 0.26 -8.30
C GLY A 284 -7.72 0.12 -9.82
N GLU A 285 -8.29 -0.97 -10.35
CA GLU A 285 -8.43 -1.19 -11.79
C GLU A 285 -9.40 -0.18 -12.43
N GLU A 286 -10.55 0.06 -11.81
CA GLU A 286 -11.53 1.10 -12.20
C GLU A 286 -10.90 2.50 -12.23
N LEU A 287 -9.95 2.79 -11.34
CA LEU A 287 -9.25 4.07 -11.26
C LEU A 287 -8.01 4.15 -12.16
N GLY A 288 -7.70 3.08 -12.90
CA GLY A 288 -6.56 2.99 -13.80
C GLY A 288 -5.20 2.87 -13.08
N LEU A 289 -5.15 2.41 -11.82
CA LEU A 289 -3.89 2.23 -11.07
C LEU A 289 -3.01 1.11 -11.62
N HIS A 290 -3.58 0.20 -12.41
CA HIS A 290 -2.86 -0.86 -13.12
C HIS A 290 -2.08 -0.35 -14.35
N LEU A 291 -2.22 0.94 -14.71
CA LEU A 291 -1.58 1.54 -15.87
C LEU A 291 -0.41 2.44 -15.48
N ASP A 292 0.54 2.61 -16.39
CA ASP A 292 1.60 3.61 -16.23
C ASP A 292 1.05 5.01 -16.45
N CYS A 293 1.18 5.86 -15.43
CA CYS A 293 0.71 7.24 -15.41
C CYS A 293 1.79 8.30 -15.72
N THR A 294 2.98 7.88 -16.14
CA THR A 294 4.12 8.79 -16.41
C THR A 294 3.76 9.92 -17.38
N ASP A 295 3.14 9.56 -18.51
CA ASP A 295 2.79 10.50 -19.60
C ASP A 295 1.38 11.10 -19.46
N TRP A 296 0.71 10.92 -18.32
CA TRP A 296 -0.66 11.41 -18.16
C TRP A 296 -0.70 12.93 -17.95
N ASP A 297 -1.71 13.58 -18.52
CA ASP A 297 -2.04 14.99 -18.29
C ASP A 297 -2.78 15.19 -16.96
N ILE A 298 -2.08 14.91 -15.86
CA ILE A 298 -2.47 15.15 -14.48
C ILE A 298 -1.28 15.73 -13.69
N PRO A 299 -1.50 16.35 -12.53
CA PRO A 299 -0.41 16.87 -11.71
C PRO A 299 0.60 15.78 -11.30
N ASP A 300 1.89 16.12 -11.27
CA ASP A 300 2.96 15.15 -10.97
C ASP A 300 2.85 14.54 -9.57
N TRP A 301 2.38 15.33 -8.58
CA TRP A 301 2.11 14.82 -7.24
C TRP A 301 1.03 13.71 -7.25
N GLU A 302 0.04 13.79 -8.15
CA GLU A 302 -0.99 12.76 -8.29
C GLU A 302 -0.41 11.52 -8.98
N LYS A 303 0.49 11.68 -9.96
CA LYS A 303 1.22 10.55 -10.57
C LYS A 303 2.03 9.79 -9.52
N GLY A 304 2.80 10.51 -8.68
CA GLY A 304 3.55 9.92 -7.58
C GLY A 304 2.64 9.15 -6.60
N LEU A 305 1.50 9.74 -6.24
CA LEU A 305 0.50 9.10 -5.38
C LEU A 305 -0.07 7.82 -6.02
N ARG A 306 -0.45 7.87 -7.31
CA ARG A 306 -0.97 6.72 -8.06
C ARG A 306 0.04 5.59 -8.13
N ARG A 307 1.32 5.89 -8.37
CA ARG A 307 2.40 4.88 -8.34
C ARG A 307 2.53 4.23 -6.96
N ARG A 308 2.52 5.02 -5.88
CA ARG A 308 2.54 4.45 -4.51
C ARG A 308 1.33 3.57 -4.22
N LEU A 309 0.13 3.98 -4.62
CA LEU A 309 -1.09 3.18 -4.46
C LEU A 309 -1.06 1.89 -5.28
N ALA A 310 -0.58 1.94 -6.53
CA ALA A 310 -0.46 0.76 -7.38
C ALA A 310 0.49 -0.28 -6.77
N TRP A 311 1.64 0.16 -6.23
CA TRP A 311 2.55 -0.73 -5.51
C TRP A 311 1.98 -1.21 -4.17
N ALA A 312 1.26 -0.37 -3.43
CA ALA A 312 0.60 -0.79 -2.20
C ALA A 312 -0.45 -1.89 -2.47
N LEU A 313 -1.22 -1.77 -3.56
CA LEU A 313 -2.15 -2.80 -4.03
C LEU A 313 -1.42 -4.11 -4.40
N LEU A 314 -0.34 -4.02 -5.18
CA LEU A 314 0.45 -5.20 -5.54
C LEU A 314 1.00 -5.89 -4.28
N MET A 315 1.59 -5.13 -3.36
CA MET A 315 2.13 -5.69 -2.12
C MET A 315 1.03 -6.32 -1.27
N GLN A 316 -0.13 -5.66 -1.12
CA GLN A 316 -1.28 -6.20 -0.39
C GLN A 316 -1.75 -7.54 -0.98
N ASP A 317 -1.91 -7.61 -2.31
CA ASP A 317 -2.36 -8.81 -3.00
C ASP A 317 -1.35 -9.96 -2.92
N LYS A 318 -0.07 -9.69 -3.22
CA LYS A 318 0.97 -10.73 -3.31
C LYS A 318 1.37 -11.26 -1.94
N TRP A 319 1.54 -10.39 -0.94
CA TRP A 319 1.80 -10.84 0.42
C TRP A 319 0.55 -11.45 1.05
N GLY A 320 -0.65 -10.94 0.73
CA GLY A 320 -1.93 -11.56 1.08
C GLY A 320 -2.04 -13.00 0.56
N SER A 321 -1.70 -13.22 -0.72
CA SER A 321 -1.68 -14.53 -1.37
C SER A 321 -0.78 -15.51 -0.63
N LEU A 322 0.43 -15.07 -0.25
CA LEU A 322 1.36 -15.87 0.58
C LEU A 322 0.77 -16.20 1.96
N ILE A 323 0.28 -15.21 2.71
CA ILE A 323 -0.13 -15.42 4.10
C ILE A 323 -1.45 -16.18 4.26
N HIS A 324 -2.31 -16.14 3.25
CA HIS A 324 -3.56 -16.89 3.22
C HIS A 324 -3.47 -18.21 2.46
N GLY A 325 -2.37 -18.45 1.73
CA GLY A 325 -2.23 -19.61 0.84
C GLY A 325 -3.26 -19.60 -0.29
N ARG A 326 -3.50 -18.44 -0.91
CA ARG A 326 -4.53 -18.24 -1.94
C ARG A 326 -3.92 -17.75 -3.25
N PRO A 327 -4.56 -18.00 -4.42
CA PRO A 327 -4.12 -17.42 -5.68
C PRO A 327 -4.17 -15.90 -5.64
N SER A 328 -3.17 -15.23 -6.19
CA SER A 328 -3.13 -13.76 -6.31
C SER A 328 -4.20 -13.24 -7.28
N HIS A 329 -4.80 -12.09 -6.98
CA HIS A 329 -5.77 -11.42 -7.84
C HIS A 329 -5.10 -10.60 -8.95
N ILE A 330 -3.90 -10.08 -8.71
CA ILE A 330 -3.19 -9.24 -9.68
C ILE A 330 -2.34 -10.10 -10.62
N SER A 331 -2.69 -10.06 -11.90
CA SER A 331 -1.83 -10.58 -12.98
C SER A 331 -0.86 -9.49 -13.46
N LEU A 332 0.45 -9.76 -13.34
CA LEU A 332 1.50 -8.84 -13.82
C LEU A 332 1.48 -8.65 -15.35
N ALA A 333 0.84 -9.56 -16.10
CA ALA A 333 0.64 -9.37 -17.53
C ALA A 333 -0.22 -8.13 -17.85
N ASN A 334 -1.15 -7.80 -16.95
CA ASN A 334 -2.13 -6.73 -17.11
C ASN A 334 -1.80 -5.45 -16.34
N TRP A 335 -0.80 -5.51 -15.45
CA TRP A 335 -0.38 -4.38 -14.63
C TRP A 335 0.96 -3.83 -15.12
N ARG A 336 1.02 -2.52 -15.35
CA ARG A 336 2.20 -1.79 -15.80
C ARG A 336 2.67 -0.89 -14.67
N LEU A 337 3.66 -1.37 -13.92
CA LEU A 337 4.17 -0.71 -12.73
C LEU A 337 5.52 -0.05 -13.02
N SER A 338 5.56 1.27 -12.91
CA SER A 338 6.81 2.04 -12.94
C SER A 338 7.51 1.94 -11.60
N ALA A 339 8.84 1.85 -11.61
CA ALA A 339 9.63 1.80 -10.39
C ALA A 339 9.42 3.07 -9.55
N ILE A 340 9.24 2.92 -8.25
CA ILE A 340 9.12 4.05 -7.34
C ILE A 340 10.50 4.65 -7.05
N THR A 341 10.54 5.97 -7.06
CA THR A 341 11.70 6.81 -6.74
C THR A 341 11.37 7.77 -5.60
N LEU A 342 12.37 8.44 -5.05
CA LEU A 342 12.15 9.42 -3.98
C LEU A 342 11.29 10.61 -4.44
N ASP A 343 11.33 10.96 -5.73
CA ASP A 343 10.54 12.04 -6.33
C ASP A 343 9.03 11.76 -6.34
N ASP A 344 8.63 10.51 -6.10
CA ASP A 344 7.22 10.17 -5.98
C ASP A 344 6.62 10.70 -4.69
N PHE A 345 7.39 10.83 -3.62
CA PHE A 345 6.89 11.16 -2.28
C PHE A 345 6.84 12.68 -2.07
N PRO A 346 5.77 13.22 -1.44
CA PRO A 346 5.71 14.63 -1.08
C PRO A 346 6.73 14.95 0.03
N GLY A 347 7.21 16.19 0.09
CA GLY A 347 8.09 16.69 1.16
C GLY A 347 9.58 16.37 1.00
N SER A 348 10.41 16.90 1.90
CA SER A 348 11.86 16.67 1.99
C SER A 348 12.22 16.07 3.36
N ALA A 349 13.47 15.64 3.57
CA ALA A 349 13.96 15.18 4.87
C ALA A 349 13.91 16.25 5.98
N VAL A 350 13.56 17.50 5.61
CA VAL A 350 13.35 18.63 6.53
C VAL A 350 12.01 18.53 7.27
N ASP A 351 11.11 17.63 6.85
CA ASP A 351 9.77 17.44 7.41
C ASP A 351 9.74 16.39 8.55
N ASP A 352 10.90 15.96 9.06
CA ASP A 352 10.97 15.01 10.20
C ASP A 352 10.43 15.65 11.49
N ASP A 353 9.40 15.05 12.08
CA ASP A 353 8.85 15.48 13.37
C ASP A 353 9.84 15.14 14.50
N GLU A 354 10.32 16.13 15.26
CA GLU A 354 11.26 15.94 16.37
C GLU A 354 10.63 15.48 17.69
N THR A 355 9.32 15.24 17.70
CA THR A 355 8.60 14.72 18.86
C THR A 355 9.06 13.29 19.20
N GLU A 356 9.14 12.99 20.49
CA GLU A 356 9.47 11.66 20.99
C GLU A 356 8.47 10.61 20.48
N GLY A 357 9.01 9.49 19.97
CA GLY A 357 8.22 8.42 19.38
C GLY A 357 7.79 8.66 17.94
N SER A 358 8.37 9.62 17.23
CA SER A 358 8.16 9.75 15.79
C SER A 358 8.99 8.76 14.97
N SER A 359 8.48 8.43 13.78
CA SER A 359 9.18 7.65 12.77
C SER A 359 9.90 8.59 11.79
N GLU A 360 11.08 8.19 11.30
CA GLU A 360 11.85 8.99 10.32
C GLU A 360 11.23 8.91 8.92
N VAL A 361 10.97 10.07 8.30
CA VAL A 361 10.23 10.16 7.03
C VAL A 361 11.08 9.66 5.87
N GLU A 362 12.33 10.12 5.74
CA GLU A 362 13.22 9.68 4.66
C GLU A 362 13.50 8.17 4.72
N GLN A 363 13.76 7.66 5.93
CA GLN A 363 13.95 6.23 6.17
C GLN A 363 12.71 5.43 5.75
N GLY A 364 11.51 5.88 6.11
CA GLY A 364 10.26 5.21 5.76
C GLY A 364 9.98 5.19 4.24
N ARG A 365 10.33 6.28 3.51
CA ARG A 365 10.27 6.30 2.04
C ARG A 365 11.21 5.28 1.40
N LEU A 366 12.46 5.23 1.87
CA LEU A 366 13.43 4.22 1.43
C LEU A 366 12.94 2.81 1.75
N LEU A 367 12.35 2.61 2.92
CA LEU A 367 11.80 1.33 3.34
C LEU A 367 10.71 0.88 2.35
N PHE A 368 9.74 1.74 2.03
CA PHE A 368 8.69 1.45 1.05
C PHE A 368 9.27 1.06 -0.32
N ILE A 369 10.26 1.81 -0.83
CA ILE A 369 10.95 1.52 -2.10
C ILE A 369 11.66 0.15 -2.06
N HIS A 370 12.34 -0.17 -0.96
CA HIS A 370 13.06 -1.45 -0.87
C HIS A 370 12.12 -2.63 -0.67
N LEU A 371 10.97 -2.43 -0.03
CA LEU A 371 9.93 -3.45 0.09
C LEU A 371 9.29 -3.78 -1.26
N THR A 372 9.06 -2.80 -2.15
CA THR A 372 8.56 -3.10 -3.51
C THR A 372 9.55 -3.94 -4.30
N ARG A 373 10.85 -3.64 -4.20
CA ARG A 373 11.92 -4.43 -4.81
C ARG A 373 11.98 -5.86 -4.27
N LEU A 374 11.89 -6.03 -2.95
CA LEU A 374 11.86 -7.35 -2.32
C LEU A 374 10.61 -8.14 -2.75
N THR A 375 9.47 -7.46 -2.85
CA THR A 375 8.21 -8.06 -3.30
C THR A 375 8.35 -8.67 -4.69
N MET A 376 9.09 -8.04 -5.61
CA MET A 376 9.34 -8.63 -6.94
C MET A 376 10.15 -9.94 -6.88
N ILE A 377 11.11 -10.05 -5.97
CA ILE A 377 11.87 -11.30 -5.76
C ILE A 377 10.94 -12.37 -5.16
N MET A 378 10.13 -11.97 -4.19
CA MET A 378 9.14 -12.86 -3.55
C MET A 378 8.11 -13.38 -4.57
N ILE A 379 7.61 -12.53 -5.47
CA ILE A 379 6.71 -12.95 -6.56
C ILE A 379 7.37 -14.01 -7.45
N GLN A 380 8.61 -13.78 -7.89
CA GLN A 380 9.35 -14.77 -8.69
C GLN A 380 9.49 -16.10 -7.95
N ALA A 381 9.76 -16.07 -6.64
CA ALA A 381 9.84 -17.27 -5.82
C ALA A 381 8.50 -18.00 -5.72
N LEU A 382 7.40 -17.28 -5.53
CA LEU A 382 6.05 -17.86 -5.52
C LEU A 382 5.68 -18.48 -6.86
N GLU A 383 5.91 -17.78 -7.97
CA GLU A 383 5.57 -18.30 -9.30
C GLU A 383 6.42 -19.52 -9.69
N SER A 384 7.69 -19.55 -9.27
CA SER A 384 8.61 -20.65 -9.59
C SER A 384 8.41 -21.89 -8.70
N LEU A 385 8.01 -21.71 -7.44
CA LEU A 385 7.98 -22.78 -6.44
C LEU A 385 6.57 -23.19 -6.01
N TYR A 386 5.64 -22.23 -5.98
CA TYR A 386 4.27 -22.41 -5.48
C TYR A 386 3.22 -22.25 -6.59
N GLY A 387 3.63 -22.43 -7.85
CA GLY A 387 2.71 -22.43 -8.99
C GLY A 387 1.63 -23.51 -8.85
N PRO A 388 0.46 -23.35 -9.50
CA PRO A 388 -0.61 -24.35 -9.45
C PRO A 388 -0.22 -25.67 -10.11
N ASP A 389 0.78 -25.65 -10.99
CA ASP A 389 1.30 -26.80 -11.70
C ASP A 389 2.62 -27.27 -11.08
N ASP A 390 2.53 -28.19 -10.13
CA ASP A 390 3.69 -28.80 -9.46
C ASP A 390 4.41 -29.82 -10.37
N THR A 391 3.88 -30.11 -11.57
CA THR A 391 4.48 -31.09 -12.48
C THR A 391 5.90 -30.70 -12.89
N VAL A 392 6.17 -29.42 -13.10
CA VAL A 392 7.51 -28.93 -13.46
C VAL A 392 8.52 -29.28 -12.38
N ILE A 393 8.20 -29.01 -11.12
CA ILE A 393 9.10 -29.30 -10.00
C ILE A 393 9.25 -30.81 -9.84
N GLN A 394 8.14 -31.55 -9.89
CA GLN A 394 8.18 -33.01 -9.80
C GLN A 394 9.00 -33.64 -10.94
N ASP A 395 8.89 -33.13 -12.16
CA ASP A 395 9.62 -33.64 -13.32
C ASP A 395 11.11 -33.29 -13.22
N ILE A 396 11.47 -32.10 -12.72
CA ILE A 396 12.85 -31.74 -12.40
C ILE A 396 13.40 -32.68 -11.32
N VAL A 397 12.67 -32.88 -10.23
CA VAL A 397 13.10 -33.75 -9.12
C VAL A 397 13.21 -35.21 -9.57
N LYS A 398 12.30 -35.70 -10.43
CA LYS A 398 12.38 -37.06 -11.00
C LYS A 398 13.57 -37.23 -11.95
N SER A 399 13.87 -36.22 -12.78
CA SER A 399 14.90 -36.31 -13.82
C SER A 399 16.31 -35.98 -13.32
N GLN A 400 16.43 -35.00 -12.42
CA GLN A 400 17.71 -34.43 -11.97
C GLN A 400 17.90 -34.51 -10.45
N GLY A 401 16.93 -35.06 -9.71
CA GLY A 401 16.96 -35.10 -8.25
C GLY A 401 16.87 -33.71 -7.63
N VAL A 402 17.28 -33.63 -6.36
CA VAL A 402 17.37 -32.36 -5.61
C VAL A 402 18.35 -31.37 -6.26
N GLN A 403 19.33 -31.85 -7.02
CA GLN A 403 20.28 -30.98 -7.71
C GLN A 403 19.60 -30.05 -8.73
N GLY A 404 18.63 -30.56 -9.49
CA GLY A 404 17.86 -29.74 -10.43
C GLY A 404 17.03 -28.66 -9.72
N LEU A 405 16.45 -29.00 -8.55
CA LEU A 405 15.75 -28.03 -7.71
C LEU A 405 16.68 -26.93 -7.18
N LEU A 406 17.92 -27.28 -6.80
CA LEU A 406 18.90 -26.30 -6.36
C LEU A 406 19.30 -25.33 -7.48
N GLU A 407 19.48 -25.82 -8.71
CA GLU A 407 19.76 -24.95 -9.87
C GLU A 407 18.57 -24.04 -10.22
N LEU A 408 17.32 -24.52 -10.06
CA LEU A 408 16.12 -23.69 -10.21
C LEU A 408 16.07 -22.56 -9.17
N VAL A 409 16.43 -22.86 -7.92
CA VAL A 409 16.35 -21.92 -6.79
C VAL A 409 17.51 -20.92 -6.74
N LYS A 410 18.70 -21.33 -7.21
CA LYS A 410 19.94 -20.52 -7.24
C LYS A 410 19.75 -19.07 -7.69
N PRO A 411 19.11 -18.75 -8.83
CA PRO A 411 18.92 -17.36 -9.23
C PRO A 411 18.13 -16.54 -8.21
N LEU A 412 17.14 -17.14 -7.55
CA LEU A 412 16.34 -16.45 -6.52
C LEU A 412 17.19 -16.11 -5.29
N VAL A 413 18.02 -17.06 -4.84
CA VAL A 413 18.92 -16.86 -3.68
C VAL A 413 19.98 -15.80 -3.99
N VAL A 414 20.55 -15.81 -5.19
CA VAL A 414 21.50 -14.77 -5.64
C VAL A 414 20.84 -13.40 -5.65
N GLN A 415 19.64 -13.26 -6.23
CA GLN A 415 18.89 -12.01 -6.25
C GLN A 415 18.58 -11.52 -4.83
N LEU A 416 18.13 -12.41 -3.94
CA LEU A 416 17.78 -12.08 -2.56
C LEU A 416 19.01 -11.60 -1.77
N LYS A 417 20.16 -12.27 -1.94
CA LYS A 417 21.44 -11.83 -1.37
C LYS A 417 21.87 -10.48 -1.95
N ALA A 418 21.81 -10.29 -3.27
CA ALA A 418 22.18 -9.03 -3.91
C ALA A 418 21.32 -7.87 -3.40
N TRP A 419 20.00 -8.10 -3.24
CA TRP A 419 19.09 -7.14 -2.64
C TRP A 419 19.52 -6.77 -1.20
N ALA A 420 19.85 -7.75 -0.37
CA ALA A 420 20.28 -7.50 1.02
C ALA A 420 21.59 -6.69 1.09
N HIS A 421 22.55 -6.94 0.19
CA HIS A 421 23.79 -6.16 0.09
C HIS A 421 23.55 -4.73 -0.43
N SER A 422 22.51 -4.52 -1.24
CA SER A 422 22.14 -3.20 -1.77
C SER A 422 21.41 -2.31 -0.77
N LEU A 423 21.07 -2.81 0.42
CA LEU A 423 20.33 -2.04 1.42
C LEU A 423 21.16 -0.83 1.93
N PRO A 424 20.60 0.40 1.86
CA PRO A 424 21.21 1.58 2.45
C PRO A 424 21.47 1.42 3.96
N ALA A 425 22.46 2.13 4.48
CA ALA A 425 22.78 2.11 5.90
C ALA A 425 21.57 2.48 6.79
N ALA A 426 20.72 3.40 6.33
CA ALA A 426 19.51 3.83 7.01
C ALA A 426 18.49 2.68 7.26
N LEU A 427 18.48 1.65 6.39
CA LEU A 427 17.57 0.52 6.48
C LEU A 427 18.15 -0.67 7.27
N ARG A 428 19.34 -0.53 7.85
CA ARG A 428 19.93 -1.59 8.68
C ARG A 428 19.27 -1.64 10.06
N MET A 429 19.15 -2.83 10.65
CA MET A 429 18.52 -3.03 11.97
C MET A 429 19.24 -2.32 13.14
N HIS A 430 20.51 -1.95 12.97
CA HIS A 430 21.23 -1.19 13.98
C HIS A 430 21.07 0.33 13.85
N ASN A 431 20.48 0.81 12.75
CA ASN A 431 20.22 2.22 12.54
C ASN A 431 18.98 2.65 13.35
N VAL A 432 19.18 2.77 14.66
CA VAL A 432 18.17 3.21 15.62
C VAL A 432 18.62 4.55 16.19
N LYS A 433 17.77 5.56 16.09
CA LYS A 433 18.01 6.87 16.71
C LYS A 433 17.33 6.95 18.07
N THR A 434 17.97 7.65 19.00
CA THR A 434 17.42 7.89 20.34
C THR A 434 16.07 8.59 20.24
N ARG A 435 15.05 8.07 20.96
CA ARG A 435 13.67 8.59 21.00
C ARG A 435 12.89 8.53 19.68
N LYS A 436 13.38 7.84 18.65
CA LYS A 436 12.67 7.62 17.39
C LYS A 436 12.27 6.15 17.27
N LEU A 437 11.13 5.89 16.64
CA LEU A 437 10.69 4.56 16.27
C LEU A 437 11.41 4.09 15.00
N CYS A 438 11.62 2.78 14.86
CA CYS A 438 12.31 2.20 13.71
C CYS A 438 11.50 1.07 13.08
N SER A 439 10.87 1.35 11.95
CA SER A 439 10.04 0.39 11.21
C SER A 439 10.83 -0.61 10.37
N ASN A 440 12.16 -0.56 10.35
CA ASN A 440 13.00 -1.49 9.56
C ASN A 440 12.68 -2.97 9.81
N GLY A 441 12.18 -3.30 11.01
CA GLY A 441 11.87 -4.67 11.41
C GLY A 441 11.01 -5.44 10.39
N TYR A 442 9.94 -4.85 9.85
CA TYR A 442 9.07 -5.60 8.94
C TYR A 442 9.71 -5.84 7.56
N LEU A 443 10.61 -4.97 7.10
CA LEU A 443 11.37 -5.18 5.87
C LEU A 443 12.31 -6.39 5.99
N HIS A 444 13.03 -6.48 7.12
CA HIS A 444 13.92 -7.62 7.39
C HIS A 444 13.14 -8.90 7.67
N LEU A 445 11.99 -8.82 8.35
CA LEU A 445 11.11 -9.98 8.51
C LEU A 445 10.62 -10.50 7.16
N SER A 446 10.22 -9.62 6.25
CA SER A 446 9.86 -9.98 4.88
C SER A 446 11.01 -10.69 4.16
N TYR A 447 12.26 -10.22 4.30
CA TYR A 447 13.44 -10.90 3.73
C TYR A 447 13.58 -12.34 4.26
N PHE A 448 13.51 -12.52 5.59
CA PHE A 448 13.62 -13.85 6.19
C PHE A 448 12.50 -14.79 5.75
N VAL A 449 11.27 -14.27 5.62
CA VAL A 449 10.16 -15.08 5.12
C VAL A 449 10.34 -15.45 3.66
N THR A 450 10.82 -14.53 2.80
CA THR A 450 11.17 -14.86 1.40
C THR A 450 12.28 -15.92 1.33
N GLU A 451 13.27 -15.88 2.22
CA GLU A 451 14.30 -16.92 2.31
C GLU A 451 13.72 -18.27 2.79
N ILE A 452 12.81 -18.23 3.76
CA ILE A 452 12.15 -19.42 4.33
C ILE A 452 11.26 -20.12 3.30
N ILE A 453 10.45 -19.40 2.51
CA ILE A 453 9.58 -20.04 1.51
C ILE A 453 10.40 -20.79 0.45
N ILE A 454 11.58 -20.28 0.11
CA ILE A 454 12.52 -20.95 -0.79
C ILE A 454 13.02 -22.25 -0.16
N HIS A 455 13.55 -22.19 1.07
CA HIS A 455 14.11 -23.37 1.74
C HIS A 455 13.04 -24.37 2.16
N ARG A 456 11.79 -23.92 2.36
CA ARG A 456 10.65 -24.80 2.61
C ARG A 456 10.44 -25.80 1.47
N HIS A 457 10.57 -25.36 0.22
CA HIS A 457 10.50 -26.26 -0.93
C HIS A 457 11.67 -27.23 -1.01
N ILE A 458 12.89 -26.75 -0.71
CA ILE A 458 14.07 -27.61 -0.68
C ILE A 458 13.86 -28.73 0.33
N VAL A 459 13.53 -28.40 1.58
CA VAL A 459 13.33 -29.37 2.68
C VAL A 459 12.20 -30.35 2.36
N GLY A 460 11.10 -29.87 1.75
CA GLY A 460 9.96 -30.72 1.40
C GLY A 460 10.24 -31.75 0.29
N ASN A 461 11.37 -31.65 -0.43
CA ASN A 461 11.72 -32.53 -1.54
C ASN A 461 13.03 -33.31 -1.30
N LEU A 462 13.44 -33.50 -0.03
CA LEU A 462 14.70 -34.18 0.30
C LEU A 462 14.61 -35.71 0.38
N ASP A 463 13.42 -36.31 0.29
CA ASP A 463 13.21 -37.74 0.59
C ASP A 463 14.06 -38.70 -0.26
N ALA A 464 14.38 -38.32 -1.50
CA ALA A 464 15.21 -39.11 -2.42
C ALA A 464 16.66 -38.58 -2.57
N ALA A 465 17.10 -37.66 -1.72
CA ALA A 465 18.41 -37.03 -1.83
C ALA A 465 19.55 -37.96 -1.35
N PRO A 466 20.71 -38.00 -2.03
CA PRO A 466 21.91 -38.65 -1.50
C PRO A 466 22.31 -38.07 -0.15
N LEU A 467 22.79 -38.92 0.77
CA LEU A 467 23.08 -38.54 2.17
C LEU A 467 23.92 -37.24 2.32
N PRO A 468 25.00 -37.00 1.54
CA PRO A 468 25.78 -35.77 1.68
C PRO A 468 24.99 -34.51 1.30
N LEU A 469 24.14 -34.60 0.29
CA LEU A 469 23.30 -33.49 -0.16
C LEU A 469 22.14 -33.26 0.80
N LEU A 470 21.57 -34.35 1.34
CA LEU A 470 20.54 -34.30 2.36
C LEU A 470 21.04 -33.55 3.60
N THR A 471 22.19 -33.95 4.16
CA THR A 471 22.76 -33.29 5.34
C THR A 471 23.03 -31.81 5.08
N LEU A 472 23.60 -31.50 3.92
CA LEU A 472 23.94 -30.13 3.56
C LEU A 472 22.71 -29.22 3.41
N CYS A 473 21.64 -29.70 2.78
CA CYS A 473 20.38 -28.98 2.65
C CYS A 473 19.67 -28.81 4.01
N ARG A 474 19.73 -29.84 4.87
CA ARG A 474 19.19 -29.76 6.23
C ARG A 474 19.95 -28.76 7.10
N ASP A 475 21.28 -28.76 7.06
CA ASP A 475 22.12 -27.81 7.77
C ASP A 475 21.87 -26.37 7.32
N ALA A 476 21.73 -26.16 6.00
CA ALA A 476 21.35 -24.87 5.45
C ALA A 476 19.97 -24.40 5.96
N GLY A 477 18.98 -25.30 5.94
CA GLY A 477 17.64 -25.01 6.46
C GLY A 477 17.63 -24.69 7.95
N ARG A 478 18.39 -25.44 8.75
CA ARG A 478 18.62 -25.18 10.17
C ARG A 478 19.20 -23.79 10.41
N ALA A 479 20.27 -23.44 9.68
CA ALA A 479 20.92 -22.14 9.80
C ALA A 479 19.95 -20.98 9.46
N ARG A 480 19.03 -21.16 8.50
CA ARG A 480 18.00 -20.16 8.19
C ARG A 480 16.98 -19.97 9.30
N LEU A 481 16.51 -21.08 9.88
CA LEU A 481 15.63 -21.01 11.04
C LEU A 481 16.31 -20.28 12.20
N GLU A 482 17.55 -20.66 12.53
CA GLU A 482 18.31 -20.04 13.63
C GLU A 482 18.54 -18.53 13.40
N ARG A 483 18.88 -18.13 12.18
CA ARG A 483 19.04 -16.70 11.82
C ARG A 483 17.73 -15.92 11.93
N ALA A 484 16.61 -16.49 11.48
CA ALA A 484 15.30 -15.86 11.59
C ALA A 484 14.85 -15.71 13.05
N ILE A 485 15.05 -16.73 13.88
CA ILE A 485 14.77 -16.68 15.32
C ILE A 485 15.67 -15.63 15.99
N ALA A 486 16.98 -15.65 15.72
CA ALA A 486 17.93 -14.69 16.29
C ALA A 486 17.59 -13.24 15.90
N PHE A 487 17.09 -13.01 14.68
CA PHE A 487 16.59 -11.72 14.26
C PHE A 487 15.40 -11.26 15.11
N VAL A 488 14.40 -12.11 15.31
CA VAL A 488 13.21 -11.79 16.13
C VAL A 488 13.63 -11.54 17.59
N ASP A 489 14.53 -12.36 18.12
CA ASP A 489 15.08 -12.17 19.45
C ASP A 489 15.91 -10.88 19.57
N GLY A 490 16.52 -10.42 18.48
CA GLY A 490 17.27 -9.16 18.40
C GLY A 490 16.40 -7.89 18.30
N LEU A 491 15.07 -8.01 18.18
CA LEU A 491 14.18 -6.85 18.07
C LEU A 491 14.22 -5.99 19.35
N LYS A 492 14.79 -4.78 19.21
CA LYS A 492 14.78 -3.72 20.22
C LYS A 492 13.40 -3.07 20.42
N PRO A 493 13.15 -2.38 21.56
CA PRO A 493 11.89 -1.67 21.81
C PRO A 493 11.49 -0.70 20.70
N GLU A 494 12.45 0.02 20.12
CA GLU A 494 12.21 0.96 19.02
C GLU A 494 11.65 0.29 17.77
N HIS A 495 11.96 -1.00 17.56
CA HIS A 495 11.37 -1.81 16.50
C HIS A 495 10.02 -2.39 16.91
N LEU A 496 9.92 -2.91 18.14
CA LEU A 496 8.70 -3.58 18.63
C LEU A 496 7.51 -2.61 18.70
N GLN A 497 7.77 -1.34 18.97
CA GLN A 497 6.74 -0.29 19.11
C GLN A 497 6.50 0.51 17.82
N ALA A 498 7.28 0.27 16.77
CA ALA A 498 7.10 0.91 15.47
C ALA A 498 5.89 0.36 14.71
N PHE A 499 5.54 0.98 13.59
CA PHE A 499 4.54 0.44 12.67
C PHE A 499 5.03 -0.87 12.03
N TRP A 500 4.22 -1.92 12.13
CA TRP A 500 4.37 -3.20 11.43
C TRP A 500 3.18 -3.40 10.50
N TRP A 501 3.44 -3.64 9.23
CA TRP A 501 2.40 -3.85 8.22
C TRP A 501 1.67 -5.19 8.37
N PHE A 502 0.53 -5.33 7.68
CA PHE A 502 -0.47 -6.38 7.86
C PHE A 502 0.07 -7.83 7.83
N ALA A 503 1.12 -8.10 7.03
CA ALA A 503 1.64 -9.46 6.87
C ALA A 503 2.49 -9.93 8.05
N ALA A 504 2.96 -9.03 8.91
CA ALA A 504 3.92 -9.33 9.97
C ALA A 504 3.52 -10.47 10.93
N PRO A 505 2.26 -10.54 11.43
CA PRO A 505 1.85 -11.61 12.34
C PRO A 505 1.96 -13.01 11.69
N LYS A 506 1.46 -13.14 10.46
CA LYS A 506 1.52 -14.39 9.69
C LYS A 506 2.96 -14.71 9.27
N CYS A 507 3.78 -13.70 8.96
CA CYS A 507 5.21 -13.87 8.71
C CYS A 507 5.95 -14.47 9.93
N LEU A 508 5.64 -14.06 11.15
CA LEU A 508 6.17 -14.70 12.36
C LEU A 508 5.68 -16.15 12.48
N ALA A 509 4.40 -16.41 12.20
CA ALA A 509 3.84 -17.76 12.17
C ALA A 509 4.56 -18.66 11.13
N TYR A 510 4.93 -18.12 9.97
CA TYR A 510 5.72 -18.83 8.96
C TYR A 510 7.08 -19.34 9.48
N ILE A 511 7.78 -18.55 10.31
CA ILE A 511 9.03 -18.99 10.96
C ILE A 511 8.78 -20.24 11.81
N ARG A 512 7.71 -20.22 12.62
CA ARG A 512 7.33 -21.37 13.46
C ARG A 512 6.94 -22.58 12.61
N THR A 513 6.11 -22.40 11.58
CA THR A 513 5.68 -23.48 10.68
C THR A 513 6.86 -24.09 9.92
N TYR A 514 7.84 -23.29 9.50
CA TYR A 514 9.05 -23.78 8.88
C TYR A 514 9.90 -24.63 9.84
N GLY A 515 10.09 -24.19 11.09
CA GLY A 515 10.73 -25.04 12.10
C GLY A 515 9.93 -26.31 12.41
N GLY A 516 8.60 -26.25 12.32
CA GLY A 516 7.73 -27.42 12.40
C GLY A 516 7.95 -28.42 11.25
N LEU A 517 8.21 -27.94 10.03
CA LEU A 517 8.57 -28.79 8.89
C LEU A 517 9.92 -29.47 9.09
N LEU A 518 10.93 -28.72 9.58
CA LEU A 518 12.25 -29.29 9.90
C LEU A 518 12.15 -30.36 10.99
N TRP A 519 11.30 -30.13 11.99
CA TRP A 519 10.95 -31.12 13.01
C TRP A 519 10.25 -32.35 12.42
N ALA A 520 9.23 -32.16 11.58
CA ALA A 520 8.46 -33.25 10.99
C ALA A 520 9.30 -34.17 10.08
N THR A 521 10.30 -33.59 9.40
CA THR A 521 11.22 -34.30 8.51
C THR A 521 12.52 -34.75 9.21
N SER A 522 12.60 -34.65 10.54
CA SER A 522 13.82 -35.01 11.28
C SER A 522 14.15 -36.49 11.16
N ALA A 523 15.42 -36.80 10.87
CA ALA A 523 15.87 -38.19 10.68
C ALA A 523 16.17 -38.88 12.02
N THR A 524 16.45 -38.10 13.07
CA THR A 524 16.80 -38.64 14.39
C THR A 524 15.92 -38.03 15.49
N PRO A 525 15.66 -38.76 16.58
CA PRO A 525 14.93 -38.23 17.73
C PRO A 525 15.69 -37.06 18.40
N GLU A 526 17.01 -37.03 18.30
CA GLU A 526 17.85 -35.94 18.82
C GLU A 526 17.61 -34.64 18.04
N GLU A 527 17.59 -34.71 16.71
CA GLU A 527 17.26 -33.58 15.84
C GLU A 527 15.82 -33.08 16.06
N ALA A 528 14.87 -34.00 16.16
CA ALA A 528 13.48 -33.66 16.50
C ALA A 528 13.40 -32.98 17.88
N GLY A 529 14.16 -33.47 18.87
CA GLY A 529 14.28 -32.87 20.20
C GLY A 529 14.83 -31.45 20.16
N PHE A 530 15.84 -31.20 19.32
CA PHE A 530 16.42 -29.88 19.10
C PHE A 530 15.39 -28.88 18.55
N TYR A 531 14.69 -29.20 17.46
CA TYR A 531 13.71 -28.29 16.87
C TYR A 531 12.53 -28.03 17.79
N ARG A 532 12.01 -29.07 18.46
CA ARG A 532 10.97 -28.92 19.48
C ARG A 532 11.36 -27.88 20.52
N LYS A 533 12.56 -28.01 21.10
CA LYS A 533 13.06 -27.07 22.12
C LYS A 533 13.15 -25.65 21.54
N LYS A 534 13.73 -25.50 20.35
CA LYS A 534 13.83 -24.19 19.67
C LYS A 534 12.47 -23.55 19.42
N LEU A 535 11.47 -24.31 19.00
CA LEU A 535 10.11 -23.80 18.77
C LEU A 535 9.40 -23.40 20.07
N GLN A 536 9.65 -24.13 21.16
CA GLN A 536 9.16 -23.76 22.50
C GLN A 536 9.81 -22.46 22.99
N ASP A 537 11.13 -22.35 22.85
CA ASP A 537 11.90 -21.16 23.21
C ASP A 537 11.43 -19.95 22.38
N PHE A 538 11.22 -20.13 21.08
CA PHE A 538 10.71 -19.08 20.19
C PHE A 538 9.30 -18.61 20.60
N ARG A 539 8.37 -19.55 20.85
CA ARG A 539 7.02 -19.21 21.34
C ARG A 539 7.09 -18.48 22.68
N TRP A 540 7.94 -18.94 23.59
CA TRP A 540 8.13 -18.29 24.89
C TRP A 540 8.67 -16.87 24.73
N GLY A 541 9.69 -16.67 23.89
CA GLY A 541 10.26 -15.36 23.59
C GLY A 541 9.21 -14.37 23.06
N LEU A 542 8.35 -14.82 22.14
CA LEU A 542 7.22 -14.02 21.66
C LEU A 542 6.20 -13.73 22.77
N LYS A 543 5.85 -14.73 23.59
CA LYS A 543 4.91 -14.56 24.70
C LYS A 543 5.36 -13.51 25.71
N VAL A 544 6.65 -13.48 26.03
CA VAL A 544 7.24 -12.47 26.94
C VAL A 544 7.16 -11.06 26.34
N ARG A 545 7.30 -10.92 25.01
CA ARG A 545 7.29 -9.64 24.30
C ARG A 545 5.92 -9.16 23.85
N ALA A 546 4.89 -10.01 23.92
CA ALA A 546 3.57 -9.71 23.37
C ALA A 546 2.84 -8.55 24.07
N LYS A 547 3.10 -8.36 25.38
CA LYS A 547 2.39 -7.35 26.16
C LYS A 547 2.71 -5.95 25.62
N GLY A 548 1.68 -5.26 25.13
CA GLY A 548 1.84 -3.93 24.52
C GLY A 548 2.45 -3.96 23.12
N VAL A 549 2.49 -5.12 22.45
CA VAL A 549 2.97 -5.27 21.07
C VAL A 549 1.92 -6.00 20.25
N GLY A 550 1.13 -5.24 19.49
CA GLY A 550 -0.05 -5.74 18.78
C GLY A 550 0.27 -6.87 17.79
N PHE A 551 1.29 -6.70 16.94
CA PHE A 551 1.61 -7.70 15.92
C PHE A 551 2.13 -9.02 16.49
N VAL A 552 2.87 -8.98 17.60
CA VAL A 552 3.34 -10.19 18.31
C VAL A 552 2.16 -10.91 18.98
N THR A 553 1.23 -10.16 19.57
CA THR A 553 0.01 -10.72 20.14
C THR A 553 -0.82 -11.43 19.07
N ALA A 554 -1.01 -10.79 17.91
CA ALA A 554 -1.68 -11.41 16.78
C ALA A 554 -0.94 -12.66 16.28
N ALA A 555 0.40 -12.62 16.18
CA ALA A 555 1.20 -13.77 15.76
C ALA A 555 1.02 -14.97 16.69
N LEU A 556 0.95 -14.76 18.00
CA LEU A 556 0.73 -15.84 18.96
C LEU A 556 -0.63 -16.51 18.77
N LYS A 557 -1.68 -15.73 18.52
CA LYS A 557 -3.01 -16.25 18.20
C LYS A 557 -2.98 -17.10 16.93
N GLU A 558 -2.36 -16.61 15.87
CA GLU A 558 -2.20 -17.32 14.60
C GLU A 558 -1.45 -18.65 14.73
N MET A 559 -0.41 -18.65 15.57
CA MET A 559 0.39 -19.84 15.84
C MET A 559 -0.33 -20.87 16.73
N GLU A 560 -1.32 -20.44 17.52
CA GLU A 560 -2.18 -21.35 18.28
C GLU A 560 -3.18 -22.04 17.36
N GLU A 561 -3.73 -21.32 16.37
CA GLU A 561 -4.64 -21.88 15.38
C GLU A 561 -3.94 -22.87 14.41
N SER A 562 -2.71 -22.57 13.97
CA SER A 562 -2.02 -23.34 12.91
C SER A 562 -1.42 -24.68 13.36
N LEU A 563 -1.14 -24.86 14.66
CA LEU A 563 -0.37 -26.00 15.20
C LEU A 563 -0.97 -26.56 16.50
N SER A 564 -2.22 -26.23 16.83
CA SER A 564 -2.92 -26.74 18.03
C SER A 564 -3.02 -28.26 18.06
N GLU A 565 -3.16 -28.89 16.89
CA GLU A 565 -3.38 -30.34 16.74
C GLU A 565 -2.08 -31.14 16.64
N ILE A 566 -0.95 -30.50 16.35
CA ILE A 566 0.34 -31.18 16.25
C ILE A 566 0.93 -31.35 17.65
N ASP A 567 0.66 -32.52 18.25
CA ASP A 567 1.32 -32.93 19.47
C ASP A 567 2.78 -33.27 19.19
N MET A 568 3.62 -32.23 19.22
CA MET A 568 5.04 -32.41 19.07
C MET A 568 5.60 -33.35 20.14
N SER A 569 4.96 -33.61 21.30
CA SER A 569 5.44 -34.54 22.37
C SER A 569 5.70 -35.96 21.86
N ARG A 570 4.99 -36.38 20.83
CA ARG A 570 5.23 -37.63 20.10
C ARG A 570 6.35 -37.41 19.08
N GLY A 571 7.18 -38.43 18.82
CA GLY A 571 8.17 -38.34 17.74
C GLY A 571 7.48 -38.07 16.39
N PRO A 572 8.15 -37.44 15.41
CA PRO A 572 7.61 -37.38 14.05
C PRO A 572 7.31 -38.79 13.55
N ILE A 573 6.28 -38.95 12.72
CA ILE A 573 5.93 -40.24 12.12
C ILE A 573 7.13 -40.66 11.26
N MET A 574 7.94 -41.59 11.77
CA MET A 574 9.08 -42.11 11.03
C MET A 574 8.56 -42.97 9.89
N THR A 575 8.46 -42.40 8.70
CA THR A 575 8.18 -43.17 7.48
C THR A 575 9.41 -44.02 7.17
N GLY A 576 9.45 -45.25 7.70
CA GLY A 576 10.39 -46.28 7.25
C GLY A 576 11.06 -47.16 8.32
N ALA A 577 10.28 -47.95 9.06
CA ALA A 577 10.63 -49.32 9.44
C ALA A 577 9.33 -50.02 9.86
N GLY A 578 9.04 -51.18 9.27
CA GLY A 578 7.73 -51.84 9.34
C GLY A 578 7.16 -51.99 10.76
N ASP A 579 5.92 -51.55 10.94
CA ASP A 579 4.75 -52.42 11.11
C ASP A 579 3.50 -51.54 11.00
N GLY A 580 2.48 -52.08 10.35
CA GLY A 580 1.28 -51.35 9.97
C GLY A 580 0.42 -50.95 11.15
N GLU A 581 0.13 -49.66 11.27
CA GLU A 581 -1.18 -49.12 11.70
C GLU A 581 -1.20 -47.62 11.38
N SER A 582 -1.69 -47.27 10.20
CA SER A 582 -1.93 -45.86 9.83
C SER A 582 -3.24 -45.40 10.48
N LEU A 583 -3.15 -44.40 11.37
CA LEU A 583 -4.28 -43.75 12.04
C LEU A 583 -5.08 -42.79 11.11
N PHE A 584 -5.06 -43.04 9.80
CA PHE A 584 -5.81 -42.27 8.78
C PHE A 584 -6.82 -43.13 7.99
N GLY A 585 -7.20 -44.29 8.54
CA GLY A 585 -8.12 -45.25 7.91
C GLY A 585 -9.61 -45.13 8.26
N GLU A 586 -10.01 -44.31 9.23
CA GLU A 586 -11.42 -44.17 9.65
C GLU A 586 -11.99 -42.80 9.27
N ILE A 587 -12.22 -42.56 7.98
CA ILE A 587 -13.34 -41.76 7.40
C ILE A 587 -13.25 -42.02 5.90
N ARG A 588 -13.81 -43.15 5.43
CA ARG A 588 -14.31 -43.43 4.06
C ARG A 588 -14.40 -44.93 3.83
N ARG A 589 -15.46 -45.56 4.35
CA ARG A 589 -16.05 -46.76 3.74
C ARG A 589 -17.56 -46.76 3.93
N SER A 590 -18.27 -46.33 2.90
CA SER A 590 -19.60 -46.82 2.55
C SER A 590 -19.75 -46.68 1.04
N GLY A 591 -19.78 -47.79 0.31
CA GLY A 591 -20.12 -47.80 -1.12
C GLY A 591 -19.32 -48.79 -1.94
N ASP A 592 -19.81 -50.03 -1.93
CA ASP A 592 -19.85 -51.07 -2.97
C ASP A 592 -18.62 -51.54 -3.77
N ASP A 593 -18.69 -52.85 -3.96
CA ASP A 593 -17.81 -53.78 -4.66
C ASP A 593 -17.64 -53.49 -6.16
N THR A 594 -16.49 -53.84 -6.72
CA THR A 594 -16.38 -54.92 -7.73
C THR A 594 -14.92 -55.20 -8.08
N ASP A 595 -14.60 -56.49 -8.06
CA ASP A 595 -13.35 -57.12 -8.47
C ASP A 595 -12.96 -56.81 -9.92
N GLU A 596 -11.66 -56.68 -10.18
CA GLU A 596 -11.02 -57.38 -11.30
C GLU A 596 -9.50 -57.48 -11.09
N ALA A 597 -9.02 -58.72 -11.05
CA ALA A 597 -7.61 -59.08 -10.92
C ALA A 597 -6.95 -59.16 -12.30
N PHE A 598 -5.73 -58.61 -12.45
CA PHE A 598 -4.76 -59.09 -13.42
C PHE A 598 -3.34 -58.99 -12.86
N ASN A 599 -2.71 -60.16 -12.81
CA ASN A 599 -1.34 -60.45 -12.41
C ASN A 599 -0.47 -60.46 -13.67
N VAL A 600 0.81 -60.02 -13.65
CA VAL A 600 1.94 -60.52 -14.48
C VAL A 600 3.28 -59.83 -14.09
N SER A 601 4.19 -60.66 -13.55
CA SER A 601 5.66 -60.79 -13.65
C SER A 601 6.66 -59.60 -13.62
N GLU A 602 7.52 -59.65 -12.59
CA GLU A 602 8.99 -59.73 -12.52
C GLU A 602 9.93 -59.35 -13.71
N ASP A 603 11.13 -58.93 -13.26
CA ASP A 603 12.47 -58.91 -13.88
C ASP A 603 12.96 -57.67 -14.66
N GLN A 604 13.85 -56.90 -14.01
CA GLN A 604 15.19 -56.62 -14.59
C GLN A 604 16.18 -56.02 -13.56
N GLU A 605 17.23 -56.78 -13.26
CA GLU A 605 18.47 -56.34 -12.61
C GLU A 605 19.33 -55.49 -13.58
N PHE A 606 19.99 -54.42 -13.10
CA PHE A 606 21.19 -53.87 -13.74
C PHE A 606 22.21 -53.33 -12.71
N HIS A 607 23.47 -53.71 -12.97
CA HIS A 607 24.70 -53.54 -12.19
C HIS A 607 25.13 -52.08 -11.87
N PRO A 608 25.83 -51.83 -10.74
CA PRO A 608 26.46 -50.55 -10.43
C PRO A 608 27.94 -50.55 -10.82
N SER A 609 28.40 -49.51 -11.53
CA SER A 609 29.83 -49.17 -11.59
C SER A 609 30.05 -47.70 -11.95
N LEU A 610 31.09 -47.11 -11.35
CA LEU A 610 31.67 -45.77 -11.54
C LEU A 610 31.29 -44.70 -10.49
N LEU A 611 31.87 -44.83 -9.29
CA LEU A 611 32.19 -43.70 -8.41
C LEU A 611 33.71 -43.62 -8.24
N GLY A 612 34.31 -42.52 -8.68
CA GLY A 612 35.70 -42.15 -8.38
C GLY A 612 35.77 -41.25 -7.14
N PRO A 613 36.86 -41.27 -6.34
CA PRO A 613 36.90 -40.65 -5.02
C PRO A 613 37.34 -39.18 -5.08
N GLY A 614 36.68 -38.33 -4.30
CA GLY A 614 37.02 -36.92 -4.15
C GLY A 614 36.21 -36.26 -3.04
N LEU A 615 36.25 -36.83 -1.82
CA LEU A 615 35.72 -36.20 -0.60
C LEU A 615 36.83 -35.35 0.01
N VAL A 616 36.70 -34.03 -0.09
CA VAL A 616 37.40 -33.06 0.75
C VAL A 616 36.37 -32.47 1.71
N GLU A 617 36.75 -32.36 2.98
CA GLU A 617 35.95 -31.80 4.09
C GLU A 617 35.34 -30.44 3.73
N ILE A 618 34.03 -30.26 3.93
CA ILE A 618 33.33 -28.99 3.74
C ILE A 618 32.64 -28.59 5.05
N SER A 619 33.19 -27.56 5.69
CA SER A 619 32.58 -26.84 6.84
C SER A 619 31.40 -25.97 6.38
N GLU A 620 30.32 -25.90 7.18
CA GLU A 620 29.24 -24.88 7.34
C GLU A 620 28.67 -24.09 6.13
N CYS A 621 29.19 -24.24 4.91
CA CYS A 621 29.01 -23.31 3.79
C CYS A 621 28.60 -23.97 2.46
N GLY A 622 28.55 -25.30 2.33
CA GLY A 622 28.47 -25.94 1.01
C GLY A 622 27.26 -25.57 0.13
N VAL A 623 26.03 -25.58 0.67
CA VAL A 623 24.83 -25.15 -0.10
C VAL A 623 24.87 -23.65 -0.34
N ASP A 624 25.38 -22.87 0.60
CA ASP A 624 25.55 -21.43 0.43
C ASP A 624 26.60 -21.06 -0.62
N TYR A 625 27.67 -21.86 -0.74
CA TYR A 625 28.72 -21.75 -1.75
C TYR A 625 28.17 -22.16 -3.13
N PHE A 626 27.46 -23.30 -3.17
CA PHE A 626 26.80 -23.81 -4.37
C PHE A 626 25.75 -22.83 -4.92
N LEU A 627 24.95 -22.23 -4.04
CA LEU A 627 23.93 -21.24 -4.38
C LEU A 627 24.48 -19.81 -4.52
N SER A 628 25.71 -19.51 -4.09
CA SER A 628 26.35 -18.20 -4.28
C SER A 628 27.25 -18.11 -5.50
N GLY A 629 27.57 -19.24 -6.15
CA GLY A 629 28.33 -19.23 -7.41
C GLY A 629 29.76 -18.70 -7.26
N ALA A 630 30.38 -18.85 -6.09
CA ALA A 630 31.79 -18.51 -5.92
C ALA A 630 32.68 -19.51 -6.70
N VAL A 631 33.03 -19.14 -7.94
CA VAL A 631 34.13 -19.73 -8.68
C VAL A 631 35.42 -19.32 -7.98
N GLU A 632 36.24 -20.29 -7.55
CA GLU A 632 37.60 -20.02 -7.07
C GLU A 632 38.38 -19.17 -8.10
N PRO A 633 39.10 -18.11 -7.69
CA PRO A 633 40.28 -17.74 -8.44
C PRO A 633 41.37 -18.76 -8.11
N LEU A 634 41.74 -19.58 -9.09
CA LEU A 634 42.98 -20.34 -9.08
C LEU A 634 44.16 -19.40 -8.77
N GLY A 635 44.91 -19.71 -7.71
CA GLY A 635 46.14 -19.03 -7.31
C GLY A 635 46.82 -19.73 -6.16
#